data_AF-A0A7J7N0K0-F1
#
_entry.id   AF-A0A7J7N0K0-F1
#
_cell.length_a   1.000
_cell.length_b   1.000
_cell.length_c   1.000
_cell.angle_alpha   90.00
_cell.angle_beta   90.00
_cell.angle_gamma   90.00
#
_symmetry.space_group_name_H-M   'P 1'
#
loop_
_entity.id
_entity.type
_entity.pdbx_description
1 polymer ?
#
loop_
_entity_poly.entity_id
_entity_poly.type
_entity_poly.pdbx_seq_one_letter_code
_entity_poly.pdbx_strand_id
1 'polypeptide(L)'
;MGIMKDVKPCLPLLSLNHISFVCKSVVESAKFYTDVLGFVLIKRPSSFKFEGAWLFNYGIGIHLLQASPTTVLGEKPLDINPKDNHISFQSTNIEVVKQRLEDMKMKYVTALVEEGGIQVDQLFFHDPDGYMIEICNCDNLPVLPLSACPIKKSTSHLDINNKSMSRQSLTGAKALHTAEMETRMMERFTMDMINITI
;
A
#
# COMPACT_ATOMS: atom_id res chain seq x y z
N MET A 1 -39.42 14.61 11.46
CA MET A 1 -39.31 13.36 10.68
C MET A 1 -38.08 13.50 9.79
N GLY A 2 -36.91 13.03 10.26
CA GLY A 2 -35.67 13.14 9.49
C GLY A 2 -35.69 12.13 8.34
N ILE A 3 -35.64 12.63 7.10
CA ILE A 3 -35.53 11.78 5.92
C ILE A 3 -34.16 11.11 5.99
N MET A 4 -34.12 9.81 6.34
CA MET A 4 -32.94 8.99 6.15
C MET A 4 -32.63 9.03 4.66
N LYS A 5 -31.57 9.75 4.27
CA LYS A 5 -31.09 9.73 2.90
C LYS A 5 -30.67 8.29 2.61
N ASP A 6 -31.27 7.67 1.59
CA ASP A 6 -30.85 6.38 1.08
C ASP A 6 -29.35 6.45 0.75
N VAL A 7 -28.53 5.84 1.60
CA VAL A 7 -27.09 5.69 1.33
C VAL A 7 -26.99 4.66 0.22
N LYS A 8 -26.65 5.11 -0.99
CA LYS A 8 -26.44 4.23 -2.14
C LYS A 8 -25.40 3.16 -1.74
N PRO A 9 -25.68 1.87 -1.92
CA PRO A 9 -24.75 0.82 -1.53
C PRO A 9 -23.45 0.92 -2.34
N CYS A 10 -22.31 0.97 -1.65
CA CYS A 10 -20.98 0.95 -2.25
C CYS A 10 -20.51 -0.48 -2.54
N LEU A 11 -19.46 -0.62 -3.36
CA LEU A 11 -18.80 -1.92 -3.57
C LEU A 11 -18.26 -2.48 -2.24
N PRO A 12 -18.35 -3.80 -2.01
CA PRO A 12 -17.86 -4.43 -0.78
C PRO A 12 -16.33 -4.62 -0.82
N LEU A 13 -15.60 -3.50 -0.84
CA LEU A 13 -14.13 -3.48 -0.86
C LEU A 13 -13.57 -3.59 0.57
N LEU A 14 -12.41 -4.24 0.71
CA LEU A 14 -11.72 -4.38 2.00
C LEU A 14 -10.58 -3.37 2.16
N SER A 15 -9.65 -3.39 1.21
CA SER A 15 -8.46 -2.53 1.18
C SER A 15 -7.90 -2.45 -0.24
N LEU A 16 -6.94 -1.56 -0.46
CA LEU A 16 -6.11 -1.59 -1.65
C LEU A 16 -5.24 -2.86 -1.61
N ASN A 17 -5.34 -3.70 -2.64
CA ASN A 17 -4.62 -4.97 -2.67
C ASN A 17 -3.23 -4.85 -3.32
N HIS A 18 -3.16 -4.20 -4.48
CA HIS A 18 -1.92 -4.00 -5.20
C HIS A 18 -2.01 -2.80 -6.14
N ILE A 19 -0.85 -2.31 -6.57
CA ILE A 19 -0.68 -1.38 -7.68
C ILE A 19 0.07 -2.07 -8.81
N SER A 20 -0.09 -1.59 -10.04
CA SER A 20 0.61 -2.13 -11.21
C SER A 20 1.36 -1.05 -11.97
N PHE A 21 2.61 -1.33 -12.34
CA PHE A 21 3.43 -0.47 -13.18
C PHE A 21 3.88 -1.19 -14.44
N VAL A 22 3.86 -0.47 -15.55
CA VAL A 22 4.48 -0.92 -16.80
C VAL A 22 5.88 -0.33 -16.85
N CYS A 23 6.89 -1.17 -16.92
CA CYS A 23 8.29 -0.78 -16.80
C CYS A 23 9.10 -1.16 -18.04
N LYS A 24 10.16 -0.40 -18.33
CA LYS A 24 11.12 -0.70 -19.39
C LYS A 24 11.99 -1.91 -19.07
N SER A 25 12.19 -2.23 -17.78
CA SER A 25 12.95 -3.39 -17.35
C SER A 25 12.42 -3.91 -16.03
N VAL A 26 11.79 -5.10 -16.05
CA VAL A 26 11.31 -5.78 -14.84
C VAL A 26 12.45 -6.03 -13.86
N VAL A 27 13.65 -6.34 -14.36
CA VAL A 27 14.82 -6.62 -13.53
C VAL A 27 15.28 -5.35 -12.79
N GLU A 28 15.39 -4.22 -13.50
CA GLU A 28 15.81 -2.95 -12.88
C GLU A 28 14.77 -2.45 -11.88
N SER A 29 13.50 -2.49 -12.25
CA SER A 29 12.41 -2.03 -11.37
C SER A 29 12.26 -2.97 -10.17
N ALA A 30 12.32 -4.30 -10.34
CA ALA A 30 12.28 -5.23 -9.21
C ALA A 30 13.45 -5.01 -8.23
N LYS A 31 14.66 -4.78 -8.75
CA LYS A 31 15.82 -4.44 -7.93
C LYS A 31 15.60 -3.14 -7.17
N PHE A 32 15.08 -2.11 -7.82
CA PHE A 32 14.76 -0.84 -7.17
C PHE A 32 13.76 -1.02 -6.03
N TYR A 33 12.61 -1.65 -6.30
CA TYR A 33 11.57 -1.82 -5.29
C TYR A 33 12.04 -2.70 -4.12
N THR A 34 12.94 -3.65 -4.38
CA THR A 34 13.54 -4.50 -3.34
C THR A 34 14.57 -3.72 -2.51
N ASP A 35 15.55 -3.10 -3.16
CA ASP A 35 16.72 -2.53 -2.46
C ASP A 35 16.44 -1.15 -1.85
N VAL A 36 15.57 -0.36 -2.49
CA VAL A 36 15.27 1.02 -2.07
C VAL A 36 14.05 1.04 -1.15
N LEU A 37 12.96 0.36 -1.53
CA LEU A 37 11.71 0.38 -0.77
C LEU A 37 11.52 -0.85 0.14
N GLY A 38 12.40 -1.86 0.07
CA GLY A 38 12.34 -3.03 0.94
C GLY A 38 11.24 -4.02 0.57
N PHE A 39 10.71 -3.99 -0.64
CA PHE A 39 9.75 -5.01 -1.09
C PHE A 39 10.41 -6.38 -1.26
N VAL A 40 9.62 -7.44 -1.19
CA VAL A 40 10.13 -8.79 -1.44
C VAL A 40 9.46 -9.41 -2.66
N LEU A 41 10.25 -10.04 -3.53
CA LEU A 41 9.74 -10.81 -4.65
C LEU A 41 8.90 -12.00 -4.16
N ILE A 42 7.71 -12.17 -4.73
CA ILE A 42 6.80 -13.27 -4.42
C ILE A 42 6.51 -14.12 -5.66
N LYS A 43 6.05 -15.34 -5.41
CA LYS A 43 5.72 -16.29 -6.48
C LYS A 43 4.61 -15.74 -7.37
N ARG A 44 4.88 -15.71 -8.67
CA ARG A 44 3.89 -15.35 -9.69
C ARG A 44 3.08 -16.57 -10.14
N PRO A 45 1.78 -16.41 -10.48
CA PRO A 45 1.01 -17.46 -11.14
C PRO A 45 1.66 -17.94 -12.45
N SER A 46 1.76 -19.26 -12.63
CA SER A 46 2.38 -19.90 -13.81
C SER A 46 1.55 -19.79 -15.10
N SER A 47 0.28 -19.37 -14.97
CA SER A 47 -0.61 -19.08 -16.09
C SER A 47 -0.21 -17.82 -16.85
N PHE A 48 0.54 -16.90 -16.24
CA PHE A 48 1.00 -15.69 -16.94
C PHE A 48 2.18 -15.97 -17.85
N LYS A 49 2.00 -15.62 -19.12
CA LYS A 49 2.97 -15.87 -20.21
C LYS A 49 3.70 -14.60 -20.68
N PHE A 50 3.54 -13.49 -19.96
CA PHE A 50 4.27 -12.24 -20.20
C PHE A 50 5.40 -12.06 -19.19
N GLU A 51 6.36 -11.18 -19.48
CA GLU A 51 7.48 -10.87 -18.58
C GLU A 51 7.02 -9.89 -17.49
N GLY A 52 7.35 -10.18 -16.22
CA GLY A 52 6.80 -9.43 -15.10
C GLY A 52 7.13 -10.04 -13.73
N ALA A 53 7.10 -9.22 -12.70
CA ALA A 53 7.41 -9.61 -11.32
C ALA A 53 6.29 -9.18 -10.37
N TRP A 54 6.07 -9.97 -9.32
CA TRP A 54 5.18 -9.62 -8.22
C TRP A 54 6.04 -9.40 -6.98
N LEU A 55 5.81 -8.29 -6.29
CA LEU A 55 6.45 -7.96 -5.03
C LEU A 55 5.39 -7.67 -3.96
N PHE A 56 5.74 -7.89 -2.70
CA PHE A 56 4.85 -7.63 -1.57
C PHE A 56 5.62 -7.11 -0.37
N ASN A 57 5.11 -6.05 0.25
CA ASN A 57 5.47 -5.59 1.60
C ASN A 57 4.42 -4.56 2.07
N TYR A 58 4.44 -4.19 3.36
CA TYR A 58 3.58 -3.15 3.93
C TYR A 58 2.07 -3.37 3.70
N GLY A 59 1.65 -4.63 3.52
CA GLY A 59 0.26 -4.99 3.25
C GLY A 59 -0.22 -4.75 1.81
N ILE A 60 0.65 -4.33 0.89
CA ILE A 60 0.31 -4.02 -0.51
C ILE A 60 1.22 -4.78 -1.49
N GLY A 61 0.65 -5.20 -2.62
CA GLY A 61 1.41 -5.77 -3.74
C GLY A 61 1.87 -4.72 -4.76
N ILE A 62 3.03 -4.95 -5.38
CA ILE A 62 3.46 -4.27 -6.61
C ILE A 62 3.57 -5.29 -7.73
N HIS A 63 2.81 -5.09 -8.81
CA HIS A 63 2.88 -5.89 -10.02
C HIS A 63 3.66 -5.12 -11.10
N LEU A 64 4.83 -5.61 -11.48
CA LEU A 64 5.63 -5.07 -12.57
C LEU A 64 5.32 -5.83 -13.86
N LEU A 65 5.04 -5.09 -14.92
CA LEU A 65 4.79 -5.62 -16.26
C LEU A 65 5.82 -5.05 -17.23
N GLN A 66 6.56 -5.93 -17.90
CA GLN A 66 7.50 -5.52 -18.93
C GLN A 66 6.75 -4.87 -20.11
N ALA A 67 7.15 -3.66 -20.50
CA ALA A 67 6.64 -3.02 -21.69
C ALA A 67 6.95 -3.85 -22.94
N SER A 68 5.97 -4.00 -23.85
CA SER A 68 6.24 -4.63 -25.13
C SER A 68 7.09 -3.70 -26.01
N PRO A 69 7.79 -4.22 -27.03
CA PRO A 69 8.52 -3.38 -27.99
C PRO A 69 7.64 -2.35 -28.72
N THR A 70 6.33 -2.60 -28.78
CA THR A 70 5.33 -1.71 -29.39
C THR A 70 4.69 -0.75 -28.39
N THR A 71 4.97 -0.89 -27.09
CA THR A 71 4.45 0.00 -26.06
C THR A 71 5.25 1.30 -26.09
N VAL A 72 4.59 2.40 -26.43
CA VAL A 72 5.18 3.73 -26.28
C VAL A 72 5.05 4.14 -24.82
N LEU A 73 6.12 3.94 -24.06
CA LEU A 73 6.22 4.53 -22.73
C LEU A 73 6.64 5.99 -22.86
N GLY A 74 6.05 6.85 -22.02
CA GLY A 74 6.48 8.23 -21.91
C GLY A 74 7.95 8.34 -21.53
N GLU A 75 8.55 9.48 -21.86
CA GLU A 75 9.88 9.81 -21.34
C GLU A 75 9.81 10.00 -19.83
N LYS A 76 10.88 9.60 -19.14
CA LYS A 76 11.00 9.82 -17.70
C LYS A 76 11.00 11.33 -17.45
N PRO A 77 10.14 11.85 -16.56
CA PRO A 77 10.16 13.26 -16.21
C PRO A 77 11.54 13.67 -15.70
N LEU A 78 12.04 14.82 -16.18
CA LEU A 78 13.35 15.35 -15.78
C LEU A 78 13.31 15.89 -14.36
N ASP A 79 12.22 16.57 -14.01
CA ASP A 79 12.02 17.24 -12.74
C ASP A 79 11.04 16.45 -11.88
N ILE A 80 11.26 16.50 -10.55
CA ILE A 80 10.33 15.92 -9.58
C ILE A 80 9.33 17.02 -9.21
N ASN A 81 8.05 16.79 -9.52
CA ASN A 81 6.96 17.72 -9.22
C ASN A 81 6.03 17.13 -8.14
N PRO A 82 6.07 17.62 -6.90
CA PRO A 82 5.21 17.14 -5.80
C PRO A 82 3.69 17.13 -6.08
N LYS A 83 3.24 17.78 -7.16
CA LYS A 83 1.83 17.84 -7.57
C LYS A 83 1.39 16.76 -8.57
N ASP A 84 2.30 15.93 -9.05
CA ASP A 84 1.95 14.84 -9.97
C ASP A 84 1.40 13.62 -9.22
N ASN A 85 0.80 12.68 -9.98
CA ASN A 85 0.30 11.42 -9.43
C ASN A 85 1.44 10.60 -8.82
N HIS A 86 1.24 10.13 -7.59
CA HIS A 86 2.23 9.34 -6.86
C HIS A 86 1.58 8.24 -6.04
N ILE A 87 2.39 7.26 -5.67
CA ILE A 87 2.09 6.36 -4.54
C ILE A 87 2.82 6.89 -3.31
N SER A 88 2.20 6.77 -2.15
CA SER A 88 2.75 7.32 -0.91
C SER A 88 2.97 6.23 0.14
N PHE A 89 4.10 6.28 0.83
CA PHE A 89 4.40 5.42 1.97
C PHE A 89 4.60 6.24 3.24
N GLN A 90 4.06 5.74 4.33
CA GLN A 90 4.21 6.33 5.65
C GLN A 90 5.58 5.99 6.24
N SER A 91 6.27 6.98 6.81
CA SER A 91 7.50 6.81 7.59
C SER A 91 7.44 7.59 8.90
N THR A 92 7.92 6.99 9.98
CA THR A 92 8.05 7.66 11.27
C THR A 92 9.29 8.56 11.35
N ASN A 93 10.20 8.50 10.37
CA ASN A 93 11.43 9.26 10.36
C ASN A 93 11.87 9.57 8.91
N ILE A 94 11.56 10.79 8.47
CA ILE A 94 11.88 11.24 7.10
C ILE A 94 13.36 11.58 6.96
N GLU A 95 14.03 11.98 8.04
CA GLU A 95 15.46 12.31 8.05
C GLU A 95 16.33 11.09 7.72
N VAL A 96 15.98 9.92 8.26
CA VAL A 96 16.64 8.66 7.92
C VAL A 96 16.41 8.29 6.45
N VAL A 97 15.22 8.58 5.91
CA VAL A 97 14.92 8.34 4.49
C VAL A 97 15.75 9.26 3.59
N LYS A 98 15.82 10.57 3.91
CA LYS A 98 16.68 11.55 3.24
C LYS A 98 18.13 11.05 3.19
N GLN A 99 18.70 10.70 4.35
CA GLN A 99 20.09 10.23 4.43
C GLN A 99 20.34 9.01 3.55
N ARG A 100 19.44 8.02 3.57
CA ARG A 100 19.59 6.81 2.73
C ARG A 100 19.53 7.14 1.23
N LEU A 101 18.64 8.02 0.81
CA LEU A 101 18.55 8.46 -0.59
C LEU A 101 19.81 9.20 -1.03
N GLU A 102 20.40 10.02 -0.16
CA GLU A 102 21.67 10.70 -0.40
C GLU A 102 22.82 9.71 -0.55
N ASP A 103 22.92 8.71 0.33
CA ASP A 103 23.93 7.64 0.26
C ASP A 103 23.82 6.85 -1.06
N MET A 104 22.59 6.65 -1.54
CA MET A 104 22.28 6.03 -2.84
C MET A 104 22.43 6.99 -4.04
N LYS A 105 22.77 8.27 -3.79
CA LYS A 105 22.89 9.34 -4.80
C LYS A 105 21.62 9.53 -5.63
N MET A 106 20.47 9.34 -5.00
CA MET A 106 19.17 9.52 -5.62
C MET A 106 18.71 10.98 -5.53
N LYS A 107 18.16 11.50 -6.63
CA LYS A 107 17.51 12.81 -6.62
C LYS A 107 16.18 12.71 -5.89
N TYR A 108 15.93 13.67 -4.99
CA TYR A 108 14.67 13.81 -4.31
C TYR A 108 14.35 15.30 -4.12
N VAL A 109 13.08 15.62 -3.83
CA VAL A 109 12.64 16.95 -3.38
C VAL A 109 11.79 16.79 -2.12
N THR A 110 11.72 17.84 -1.32
CA THR A 110 10.94 17.83 -0.08
C THR A 110 9.88 18.92 -0.11
N ALA A 111 8.75 18.68 0.56
CA ALA A 111 7.74 19.67 0.85
C ALA A 111 7.33 19.60 2.32
N LEU A 112 6.79 20.70 2.83
CA LEU A 112 6.27 20.80 4.20
C LEU A 112 4.82 21.26 4.11
N VAL A 113 3.93 20.49 4.73
CA VAL A 113 2.53 20.88 4.94
C VAL A 113 2.37 21.29 6.39
N GLU A 114 1.76 22.45 6.62
CA GLU A 114 1.44 22.94 7.97
C GLU A 114 -0.06 23.20 8.08
N GLU A 115 -0.71 22.55 9.04
CA GLU A 115 -2.13 22.73 9.33
C GLU A 115 -2.36 22.68 10.84
N GLY A 116 -2.94 23.74 11.40
CA GLY A 116 -3.28 23.79 12.83
C GLY A 116 -2.07 23.64 13.77
N GLY A 117 -0.87 24.01 13.33
CA GLY A 117 0.39 23.83 14.09
C GLY A 117 0.97 22.42 14.02
N ILE A 118 0.37 21.52 13.25
CA ILE A 118 0.92 20.20 12.92
C ILE A 118 1.72 20.34 11.63
N GLN A 119 2.92 19.73 11.61
CA GLN A 119 3.79 19.68 10.45
C GLN A 119 3.84 18.27 9.88
N VAL A 120 3.70 18.18 8.55
CA VAL A 120 3.89 16.96 7.77
C VAL A 120 5.01 17.19 6.77
N ASP A 121 6.07 16.43 6.93
CA ASP A 121 7.17 16.32 5.99
C ASP A 121 6.78 15.37 4.87
N GLN A 122 7.01 15.81 3.64
CA GLN A 122 6.86 15.01 2.44
C GLN A 122 8.19 14.98 1.69
N LEU A 123 8.52 13.82 1.15
CA LEU A 123 9.70 13.60 0.34
C LEU A 123 9.31 12.85 -0.93
N PHE A 124 9.75 13.34 -2.09
CA PHE A 124 9.37 12.80 -3.40
C PHE A 124 10.60 12.40 -4.20
N PHE A 125 10.51 11.27 -4.90
CA PHE A 125 11.52 10.80 -5.85
C PHE A 125 10.88 9.91 -6.92
N HIS A 126 11.65 9.58 -7.95
CA HIS A 126 11.20 8.71 -9.03
C HIS A 126 11.80 7.31 -8.90
N ASP A 127 11.01 6.31 -9.32
CA ASP A 127 11.51 4.99 -9.66
C ASP A 127 12.35 5.01 -10.97
N PRO A 128 12.87 3.87 -11.45
CA PRO A 128 13.68 3.82 -12.67
C PRO A 128 12.96 4.39 -13.89
N ASP A 129 11.66 4.14 -14.02
CA ASP A 129 10.83 4.53 -15.16
C ASP A 129 10.24 5.94 -15.05
N GLY A 130 10.28 6.56 -13.87
CA GLY A 130 9.76 7.91 -13.63
C GLY A 130 8.45 7.96 -12.86
N TYR A 131 7.97 6.83 -12.33
CA TYR A 131 6.81 6.84 -11.44
C TYR A 131 7.18 7.49 -10.12
N MET A 132 6.30 8.38 -9.65
CA MET A 132 6.55 9.17 -8.46
C MET A 132 6.19 8.41 -7.19
N ILE A 133 7.11 8.47 -6.25
CA ILE A 133 6.99 7.89 -4.92
C ILE A 133 7.12 9.03 -3.91
N GLU A 134 6.14 9.12 -3.02
CA GLU A 134 6.15 9.97 -1.85
C GLU A 134 6.47 9.14 -0.60
N ILE A 135 7.28 9.70 0.30
CA ILE A 135 7.39 9.25 1.68
C ILE A 135 6.95 10.41 2.57
N CYS A 136 5.98 10.18 3.46
CA CYS A 136 5.49 11.22 4.37
C CYS A 136 5.26 10.71 5.80
N ASN A 137 5.14 11.64 6.74
CA ASN A 137 4.59 11.39 8.08
C ASN A 137 3.13 11.87 8.20
N CYS A 138 2.32 11.54 7.19
CA CYS A 138 0.96 12.07 7.01
C CYS A 138 -0.01 11.71 8.16
N ASP A 139 0.25 10.63 8.89
CA ASP A 139 -0.51 10.23 10.08
C ASP A 139 -0.50 11.26 11.22
N ASN A 140 0.40 12.24 11.19
CA ASN A 140 0.38 13.40 12.08
C ASN A 140 -0.90 14.22 11.92
N LEU A 141 -1.48 14.28 10.71
CA LEU A 141 -2.71 15.03 10.44
C LEU A 141 -3.96 14.16 10.66
N PRO A 142 -4.98 14.69 11.35
CA PRO A 142 -6.23 13.97 11.55
C PRO A 142 -7.01 13.86 10.23
N VAL A 143 -7.40 12.64 9.87
CA VAL A 143 -8.30 12.42 8.72
C VAL A 143 -9.74 12.71 9.13
N LEU A 144 -10.21 13.93 8.83
CA LEU A 144 -11.55 14.39 9.17
C LEU A 144 -12.48 14.36 7.93
N PRO A 145 -13.58 13.58 7.94
CA PRO A 145 -14.51 13.57 6.82
C PRO A 145 -15.27 14.89 6.73
N LEU A 146 -15.35 15.47 5.53
CA LEU A 146 -16.05 16.74 5.27
C LEU A 146 -17.59 16.65 5.41
N SER A 147 -18.12 15.44 5.51
CA SER A 147 -19.54 15.18 5.75
C SER A 147 -19.72 13.91 6.57
N ALA A 148 -20.93 13.69 7.10
CA ALA A 148 -21.23 12.51 7.91
C ALA A 148 -20.82 11.21 7.21
N CYS A 149 -19.87 10.49 7.81
CA CYS A 149 -19.30 9.28 7.24
C CYS A 149 -20.07 8.05 7.72
N PRO A 150 -20.55 7.16 6.83
CA PRO A 150 -21.21 5.91 7.20
C PRO A 150 -20.21 4.81 7.66
N ILE A 151 -19.04 5.17 8.19
CA ILE A 151 -18.12 4.20 8.79
C ILE A 151 -18.70 3.77 10.14
N LYS A 152 -19.19 2.53 10.20
CA LYS A 152 -19.66 1.90 11.43
C LYS A 152 -18.44 1.60 12.32
N LYS A 153 -18.44 2.09 13.56
CA LYS A 153 -17.44 1.69 14.57
C LYS A 153 -17.52 0.18 14.77
N SER A 154 -16.38 -0.50 14.62
CA SER A 154 -16.22 -1.88 15.04
C SER A 154 -16.31 -1.94 16.57
N THR A 155 -17.32 -2.60 17.11
CA THR A 155 -17.42 -2.90 18.54
C THR A 155 -16.53 -4.11 18.84
N SER A 156 -15.24 -3.90 19.11
CA SER A 156 -14.43 -4.90 19.81
C SER A 156 -14.76 -4.86 21.31
N HIS A 157 -15.93 -5.40 21.68
CA HIS A 157 -16.20 -5.70 23.09
C HIS A 157 -15.66 -7.09 23.40
N LEU A 158 -14.56 -7.10 24.16
CA LEU A 158 -14.12 -8.24 24.97
C LEU A 158 -15.29 -8.67 25.86
N ASP A 159 -15.73 -9.92 25.72
CA ASP A 159 -16.42 -10.68 26.77
C ASP A 159 -16.04 -12.15 26.66
N ILE A 160 -14.92 -12.49 27.29
CA ILE A 160 -14.56 -13.86 27.65
C ILE A 160 -15.33 -14.18 28.93
N ASN A 161 -16.48 -14.85 28.85
CA ASN A 161 -16.91 -15.83 29.85
C ASN A 161 -18.14 -16.68 29.47
N ASN A 162 -17.91 -18.00 29.40
CA ASN A 162 -18.80 -19.12 29.74
C ASN A 162 -20.21 -19.25 29.12
N LYS A 163 -20.38 -20.19 28.17
CA LYS A 163 -21.02 -21.53 28.41
C LYS A 163 -21.20 -22.39 27.13
N SER A 164 -20.74 -23.64 27.24
CA SER A 164 -21.24 -24.93 26.70
C SER A 164 -21.77 -25.10 25.26
N MET A 165 -21.12 -26.04 24.55
CA MET A 165 -21.60 -27.02 23.56
C MET A 165 -22.95 -26.81 22.84
N SER A 166 -22.93 -26.75 21.50
CA SER A 166 -23.52 -27.77 20.61
C SER A 166 -23.16 -27.53 19.13
N ARG A 167 -23.55 -28.47 18.26
CA ARG A 167 -23.01 -28.86 16.94
C ARG A 167 -23.13 -27.84 15.80
N GLN A 168 -22.10 -27.89 14.94
CA GLN A 168 -22.06 -27.72 13.48
C GLN A 168 -23.27 -27.05 12.76
N SER A 169 -22.98 -25.95 12.07
CA SER A 169 -23.17 -25.89 10.61
C SER A 169 -22.20 -24.86 9.99
N LEU A 170 -21.47 -25.32 8.96
CA LEU A 170 -20.79 -24.45 8.01
C LEU A 170 -21.87 -23.68 7.24
N THR A 171 -21.89 -22.36 7.35
CA THR A 171 -22.06 -21.40 6.25
C THR A 171 -22.30 -20.01 6.83
N GLY A 172 -21.31 -19.14 6.70
CA GLY A 172 -21.42 -17.75 7.12
C GLY A 172 -20.05 -17.12 7.13
N ALA A 173 -19.55 -16.75 5.96
CA ALA A 173 -18.39 -15.88 5.86
C ALA A 173 -18.76 -14.52 6.50
N LYS A 174 -18.51 -14.39 7.80
CA LYS A 174 -18.57 -13.10 8.48
C LYS A 174 -17.49 -12.22 7.87
N ALA A 175 -17.89 -11.05 7.38
CA ALA A 175 -16.97 -10.02 6.90
C ALA A 175 -15.97 -9.72 8.03
N LEU A 176 -14.71 -10.00 7.76
CA LEU A 176 -13.64 -9.86 8.72
C LEU A 176 -13.09 -8.43 8.67
N HIS A 177 -12.75 -7.88 9.84
CA HIS A 177 -12.40 -6.47 10.00
C HIS A 177 -11.11 -6.11 9.26
N THR A 178 -11.01 -4.91 8.69
CA THR A 178 -9.86 -4.45 7.86
C THR A 178 -8.51 -4.61 8.58
N ALA A 179 -8.43 -4.21 9.86
CA ALA A 179 -7.21 -4.39 10.65
C ALA A 179 -6.86 -5.87 10.89
N GLU A 180 -7.86 -6.73 11.13
CA GLU A 180 -7.62 -8.18 11.27
C GLU A 180 -7.17 -8.80 9.95
N MET A 181 -7.53 -8.20 8.81
CA MET A 181 -7.13 -8.66 7.49
C MET A 181 -5.73 -8.20 7.08
N GLU A 182 -5.35 -6.96 7.37
CA GLU A 182 -3.97 -6.50 7.21
C GLU A 182 -3.01 -7.33 8.07
N THR A 183 -3.37 -7.52 9.35
CA THR A 183 -2.65 -8.43 10.24
C THR A 183 -2.60 -9.83 9.66
N ARG A 184 -3.71 -10.41 9.19
CA ARG A 184 -3.70 -11.75 8.59
C ARG A 184 -2.95 -11.87 7.27
N MET A 185 -2.95 -10.84 6.42
CA MET A 185 -2.19 -10.85 5.17
C MET A 185 -0.69 -10.79 5.47
N MET A 186 -0.30 -9.95 6.43
CA MET A 186 1.08 -9.89 6.91
C MET A 186 1.47 -11.19 7.63
N GLU A 187 0.62 -11.73 8.52
CA GLU A 187 0.84 -13.01 9.20
C GLU A 187 0.94 -14.18 8.21
N ARG A 188 0.06 -14.26 7.21
CA ARG A 188 0.15 -15.29 6.16
C ARG A 188 1.44 -15.15 5.36
N PHE A 189 1.79 -13.93 4.97
CA PHE A 189 3.04 -13.66 4.28
C PHE A 189 4.26 -14.08 5.14
N THR A 190 4.29 -13.71 6.41
CA THR A 190 5.36 -14.12 7.35
C THR A 190 5.40 -15.63 7.57
N MET A 191 4.25 -16.28 7.73
CA MET A 191 4.14 -17.73 7.91
C MET A 191 4.61 -18.50 6.68
N ASP A 192 4.23 -18.06 5.48
CA ASP A 192 4.67 -18.66 4.22
C ASP A 192 6.18 -18.51 4.03
N MET A 193 6.76 -17.37 4.46
CA MET A 193 8.21 -17.12 4.41
C MET A 193 9.01 -17.99 5.40
N ILE A 194 8.50 -18.20 6.61
CA ILE A 194 9.13 -19.08 7.60
C ILE A 194 9.19 -20.53 7.08
N ASN A 195 8.13 -20.99 6.41
CA ASN A 195 8.05 -22.36 5.88
C ASN A 195 8.95 -22.63 4.66
N ILE A 196 9.52 -21.58 4.04
CA ILE A 196 10.49 -21.70 2.93
C ILE A 196 11.94 -21.79 3.47
N THR A 197 12.16 -21.41 4.73
CA THR A 197 13.50 -21.31 5.35
C THR A 197 13.90 -22.59 6.12
N ILE A 198 13.19 -23.71 5.94
CA ILE A 198 13.47 -25.04 6.50
C ILE A 198 13.69 -26.03 5.36
#